data_AF-A0A350V4P4-F1
#
_entry.id   AF-A0A350V4P4-F1
#
_cell.length_a   1.000
_cell.length_b   1.000
_cell.length_c   1.000
_cell.angle_alpha   90.00
_cell.angle_beta   90.00
_cell.angle_gamma   90.00
#
_symmetry.space_group_name_H-M   'P 1'
#
loop_
_entity.id
_entity.type
_entity.pdbx_description
1 polymer ?
#
loop_
_entity_poly.entity_id
_entity_poly.type
_entity_poly.pdbx_seq_one_letter_code
_entity_poly.pdbx_strand_id
1 'polypeptide(L)'
;MKKEHFKLIVLIFISLFIFNCSNQSGMNDYNTVVKFSKGEQLKFPDFTIEYTGERTETNQFPNGNSVTMKFHEFAVTSASSNKKVSWSSGTGDIAPAAFEIDGKNFELEMSNSEKLKTKLSENEFVIVKK
;
A
#
# COMPACT_ATOMS: atom_id res chain seq x y z
N MET A 1 -33.12 8.03 -59.65
CA MET A 1 -32.13 9.13 -59.57
C MET A 1 -31.47 9.05 -58.21
N LYS A 2 -30.15 8.81 -58.21
CA LYS A 2 -29.14 8.91 -57.12
C LYS A 2 -29.26 7.97 -55.89
N LYS A 3 -28.35 6.98 -55.90
CA LYS A 3 -27.75 6.31 -54.73
C LYS A 3 -26.96 7.36 -53.93
N GLU A 4 -27.06 7.34 -52.61
CA GLU A 4 -26.07 7.97 -51.74
C GLU A 4 -25.82 7.01 -50.56
N HIS A 5 -24.60 6.49 -50.52
CA HIS A 5 -24.07 5.61 -49.49
C HIS A 5 -23.67 6.46 -48.27
N PHE A 6 -24.30 6.25 -47.11
CA PHE A 6 -23.77 6.81 -45.86
C PHE A 6 -23.00 5.72 -45.10
N LYS A 7 -21.71 5.61 -45.42
CA LYS A 7 -20.71 5.00 -44.52
C LYS A 7 -20.34 6.08 -43.51
N LEU A 8 -20.54 5.87 -42.20
CA LEU A 8 -19.73 6.61 -41.21
C LEU A 8 -19.61 5.91 -39.84
N ILE A 9 -18.43 5.28 -39.68
CA ILE A 9 -17.52 5.33 -38.53
C ILE A 9 -18.05 4.77 -37.20
N VAL A 10 -17.72 3.51 -36.98
CA VAL A 10 -17.57 2.88 -35.66
C VAL A 10 -16.26 3.38 -35.05
N LEU A 11 -16.33 4.29 -34.08
CA LEU A 11 -15.18 4.65 -33.22
C LEU A 11 -15.31 3.87 -31.90
N ILE A 12 -14.88 2.61 -31.95
CA ILE A 12 -14.62 1.82 -30.74
C ILE A 12 -13.28 2.32 -30.17
N PHE A 13 -13.32 3.23 -29.21
CA PHE A 13 -12.18 3.50 -28.34
C PHE A 13 -12.07 2.35 -27.35
N ILE A 14 -11.45 1.24 -27.76
CA ILE A 14 -10.85 0.30 -26.81
C ILE A 14 -9.61 1.02 -26.26
N SER A 15 -9.78 1.81 -25.21
CA SER A 15 -8.63 2.12 -24.36
C SER A 15 -8.29 0.81 -23.64
N LEU A 16 -7.37 0.05 -24.24
CA LEU A 16 -6.59 -0.95 -23.51
C LEU A 16 -5.78 -0.18 -22.45
N PHE A 17 -6.40 0.07 -21.30
CA PHE A 17 -5.66 0.17 -20.05
C PHE A 17 -5.09 -1.23 -19.85
N ILE A 18 -3.90 -1.45 -20.40
CA ILE A 18 -3.03 -2.53 -20.00
C ILE A 18 -2.64 -2.16 -18.57
N PHE A 19 -3.48 -2.53 -17.61
CA PHE A 19 -3.02 -2.68 -16.24
C PHE A 19 -1.90 -3.70 -16.33
N ASN A 20 -0.68 -3.18 -16.24
CA ASN A 20 0.52 -3.98 -16.11
C ASN A 20 0.34 -4.71 -14.78
N CYS A 21 -0.29 -5.89 -14.83
CA CYS A 21 -0.49 -6.75 -13.69
C CYS A 21 0.91 -7.29 -13.40
N SER A 22 1.64 -6.62 -12.49
CA SER A 22 2.85 -7.19 -11.91
C SER A 22 2.40 -8.41 -11.11
N ASN A 23 2.35 -9.56 -11.79
CA ASN A 23 2.18 -10.85 -11.16
C ASN A 23 3.47 -11.17 -10.39
N GLN A 24 3.65 -10.56 -9.22
CA GLN A 24 4.52 -11.13 -8.20
C GLN A 24 3.75 -12.31 -7.59
N SER A 25 3.71 -13.41 -8.34
CA SER A 25 2.96 -14.64 -8.04
C SER A 25 3.72 -15.50 -7.02
N GLY A 26 4.03 -14.94 -5.85
CA GLY A 26 4.69 -15.64 -4.75
C GLY A 26 4.09 -15.26 -3.40
N MET A 27 4.07 -16.21 -2.47
CA MET A 27 3.86 -15.91 -1.06
C MET A 27 5.14 -15.25 -0.52
N ASN A 28 5.03 -14.14 0.20
CA ASN A 28 6.16 -13.52 0.89
C ASN A 28 6.33 -14.13 2.28
N ASP A 29 7.58 -14.22 2.73
CA ASP A 29 7.93 -14.67 4.08
C ASP A 29 7.93 -13.50 5.07
N TYR A 30 7.58 -13.79 6.33
CA TYR A 30 7.76 -12.84 7.42
C TYR A 30 9.24 -12.55 7.67
N ASN A 31 9.53 -11.37 8.22
CA ASN A 31 10.88 -10.94 8.55
C ASN A 31 11.81 -10.93 7.32
N THR A 32 11.29 -10.60 6.15
CA THR A 32 12.07 -10.37 4.93
C THR A 32 11.73 -9.01 4.35
N VAL A 33 12.66 -8.45 3.57
CA VAL A 33 12.42 -7.19 2.87
C VAL A 33 11.49 -7.45 1.70
N VAL A 34 10.35 -6.75 1.68
CA VAL A 34 9.36 -6.85 0.61
C VAL A 34 9.25 -5.50 -0.07
N LYS A 35 9.37 -5.51 -1.40
CA LYS A 35 9.12 -4.34 -2.23
C LYS A 35 7.63 -4.24 -2.54
N PHE A 36 7.12 -3.02 -2.58
CA PHE A 36 5.71 -2.78 -2.86
C PHE A 36 5.51 -1.65 -3.87
N SER A 37 4.37 -1.74 -4.55
CA SER A 37 3.84 -0.68 -5.41
C SER A 37 2.39 -0.37 -5.02
N LYS A 38 1.92 0.83 -5.37
CA LYS A 38 0.53 1.20 -5.10
C LYS A 38 -0.44 0.29 -5.86
N GLY A 39 -1.43 -0.25 -5.17
CA GLY A 39 -2.43 -1.16 -5.73
C GLY A 39 -1.95 -2.60 -5.95
N GLU A 40 -0.70 -2.91 -5.59
CA GLU A 40 -0.16 -4.26 -5.68
C GLU A 40 -0.56 -5.08 -4.45
N GLN A 41 -1.13 -6.26 -4.69
CA GLN A 41 -1.50 -7.20 -3.63
C GLN A 41 -0.35 -8.14 -3.33
N LEU A 42 0.21 -8.02 -2.14
CA LEU A 42 1.32 -8.84 -1.65
C LEU A 42 0.78 -9.88 -0.68
N LYS A 43 0.97 -11.15 -1.01
CA LYS A 43 0.45 -12.27 -0.21
C LYS A 43 1.43 -12.63 0.91
N PHE A 44 0.89 -12.85 2.09
CA PHE A 44 1.54 -13.47 3.25
C PHE A 44 0.72 -14.68 3.70
N PRO A 45 1.30 -15.63 4.45
CA PRO A 45 0.58 -16.83 4.90
C PRO A 45 -0.75 -16.54 5.62
N ASP A 46 -0.83 -15.44 6.38
CA ASP A 46 -1.98 -15.10 7.21
C ASP A 46 -2.92 -14.04 6.58
N PHE A 47 -2.47 -13.28 5.58
CA PHE A 47 -3.24 -12.18 4.98
C PHE A 47 -2.64 -11.71 3.65
N THR A 48 -3.38 -10.87 2.92
CA THR A 48 -2.86 -10.05 1.81
C THR A 48 -2.73 -8.61 2.28
N ILE A 49 -1.65 -7.93 1.90
CA ILE A 49 -1.44 -6.51 2.15
C ILE A 49 -1.31 -5.75 0.84
N GLU A 50 -1.93 -4.58 0.76
CA GLU A 50 -1.89 -3.69 -0.40
C GLU A 50 -1.52 -2.27 0.06
N TYR A 51 -0.57 -1.64 -0.62
CA TYR A 51 -0.31 -0.22 -0.43
C TYR A 51 -1.36 0.62 -1.16
N THR A 52 -2.20 1.33 -0.41
CA THR A 52 -3.33 2.11 -0.94
C THR A 52 -2.99 3.57 -1.23
N GLY A 53 -1.83 4.04 -0.76
CA GLY A 53 -1.29 5.36 -1.04
C GLY A 53 -0.91 6.15 0.21
N GLU A 54 -0.85 7.47 0.08
CA GLU A 54 -0.46 8.37 1.15
C GLU A 54 -1.65 9.27 1.54
N ARG A 55 -1.72 9.64 2.82
CA ARG A 55 -2.52 10.78 3.27
C ARG A 55 -1.64 11.76 4.02
N THR A 56 -2.01 13.03 3.96
CA THR A 56 -1.38 14.09 4.74
C THR A 56 -2.40 14.63 5.74
N GLU A 57 -1.99 14.75 7.00
CA GLU A 57 -2.78 15.42 8.04
C GLU A 57 -2.00 16.58 8.62
N THR A 58 -2.68 17.72 8.76
CA THR A 58 -2.12 18.92 9.38
C THR A 58 -2.92 19.24 10.64
N ASN A 59 -2.25 19.19 11.79
CA ASN A 59 -2.81 19.59 13.08
C ASN A 59 -2.37 21.01 13.41
N GLN A 60 -3.35 21.89 13.63
CA GLN A 60 -3.16 23.27 14.05
C GLN A 60 -3.23 23.35 15.58
N PHE A 61 -2.28 24.05 16.20
CA PHE A 61 -2.23 24.26 17.64
C PHE A 61 -2.68 25.68 18.01
N PRO A 62 -3.22 25.90 19.23
CA PRO A 62 -3.70 27.22 19.66
C PRO A 62 -2.67 28.35 19.65
N ASN A 63 -1.37 28.02 19.65
CA ASN A 63 -0.27 28.97 19.56
C ASN A 63 0.05 29.41 18.12
N GLY A 64 -0.76 29.00 17.13
CA GLY A 64 -0.56 29.31 15.72
C GLY A 64 0.46 28.43 15.00
N ASN A 65 1.07 27.46 15.69
CA ASN A 65 1.94 26.47 15.06
C ASN A 65 1.12 25.34 14.43
N SER A 66 1.69 24.69 13.42
CA SER A 66 1.08 23.53 12.76
C SER A 66 2.09 22.42 12.56
N VAL A 67 1.66 21.18 12.75
CA VAL A 67 2.43 19.97 12.42
C VAL A 67 1.74 19.27 11.28
N THR A 68 2.49 18.98 10.21
CA THR A 68 2.02 18.22 9.06
C THR A 68 2.71 16.86 9.04
N MET A 69 1.92 15.79 8.97
CA MET A 69 2.41 14.41 8.96
C MET A 69 1.91 13.69 7.71
N LYS A 70 2.82 12.94 7.08
CA LYS A 70 2.50 12.02 6.01
C LYS A 70 2.31 10.63 6.58
N PHE A 71 1.26 9.95 6.15
CA PHE A 71 0.98 8.56 6.49
C PHE A 71 0.95 7.72 5.21
N HIS A 72 1.60 6.57 5.27
CA HIS A 72 1.53 5.50 4.28
C HIS A 72 0.42 4.55 4.69
N GLU A 73 -0.56 4.34 3.82
CA GLU A 73 -1.78 3.61 4.12
C GLU A 73 -1.78 2.25 3.43
N PHE A 74 -1.99 1.19 4.22
CA PHE A 74 -2.06 -0.18 3.76
C PHE A 74 -3.41 -0.79 4.10
N ALA A 75 -3.99 -1.53 3.16
CA ALA A 75 -5.12 -2.41 3.41
C ALA A 75 -4.59 -3.82 3.67
N VAL A 76 -4.98 -4.41 4.80
CA VAL A 76 -4.63 -5.78 5.20
C VAL A 76 -5.92 -6.59 5.24
N THR A 77 -6.01 -7.59 4.38
CA THR A 77 -7.20 -8.42 4.22
C THR A 77 -6.87 -9.89 4.45
N SER A 78 -7.64 -10.54 5.31
CA SER A 78 -7.64 -11.99 5.50
C SER A 78 -8.96 -12.60 5.01
N ALA A 79 -9.18 -13.89 5.26
CA ALA A 79 -10.44 -14.54 4.93
C ALA A 79 -11.63 -13.99 5.74
N SER A 80 -11.40 -13.50 6.96
CA SER A 80 -12.45 -13.08 7.90
C SER A 80 -12.43 -11.60 8.26
N SER A 81 -11.36 -10.87 7.93
CA SER A 81 -11.25 -9.46 8.33
C SER A 81 -10.54 -8.58 7.29
N ASN A 82 -10.84 -7.30 7.35
CA ASN A 82 -10.17 -6.25 6.60
C ASN A 82 -9.81 -5.13 7.57
N LYS A 83 -8.56 -4.66 7.52
CA LYS A 83 -8.03 -3.62 8.38
C LYS A 83 -7.20 -2.64 7.58
N LYS A 84 -7.22 -1.38 8.02
CA LYS A 84 -6.32 -0.35 7.53
C LYS A 84 -5.17 -0.20 8.51
N VAL A 85 -3.95 -0.20 8.00
CA VAL A 85 -2.72 0.04 8.76
C VAL A 85 -2.09 1.31 8.22
N SER A 86 -1.92 2.30 9.09
CA SER A 86 -1.32 3.58 8.75
C SER A 86 0.07 3.67 9.40
N TRP A 87 1.11 3.85 8.60
CA TRP A 87 2.48 4.04 9.08
C TRP A 87 2.95 5.47 8.81
N SER A 88 3.68 6.07 9.75
CA SER A 88 4.31 7.38 9.56
C SER A 88 5.67 7.38 10.22
N SER A 89 6.62 8.14 9.65
CA SER A 89 7.91 8.42 10.32
C SER A 89 7.76 9.34 11.53
N GLY A 90 6.54 9.80 11.84
CA GLY A 90 6.30 10.68 12.96
C GLY A 90 6.93 12.06 12.77
N THR A 91 7.12 12.77 13.87
CA THR A 91 7.93 14.01 13.95
C THR A 91 9.23 13.79 14.73
N GLY A 92 9.68 12.54 14.85
CA GLY A 92 10.75 12.16 15.77
C GLY A 92 11.05 10.67 15.69
N ASP A 93 10.79 9.95 16.79
CA ASP A 93 11.05 8.51 16.90
C ASP A 93 10.26 7.71 15.85
N ILE A 94 10.97 6.89 15.07
CA ILE A 94 10.39 6.10 13.96
C ILE A 94 10.14 4.70 14.48
N ALA A 95 8.86 4.41 14.77
CA ALA A 95 8.44 3.11 15.28
C ALA A 95 7.72 2.27 14.20
N PRO A 96 7.68 0.93 14.36
CA PRO A 96 6.81 0.07 13.56
C PRO A 96 5.32 0.37 13.79
N ALA A 97 4.48 0.15 12.78
CA ALA A 97 3.03 0.18 12.95
C ALA A 97 2.54 -1.21 13.37
N ALA A 98 2.15 -1.36 14.63
CA ALA A 98 1.57 -2.60 15.13
C ALA A 98 0.14 -2.79 14.62
N PHE A 99 -0.21 -4.02 14.27
CA PHE A 99 -1.57 -4.40 13.92
C PHE A 99 -1.87 -5.85 14.30
N GLU A 100 -3.13 -6.12 14.56
CA GLU A 100 -3.63 -7.48 14.80
C GLU A 100 -4.58 -7.86 13.68
N ILE A 101 -4.46 -9.05 13.10
CA ILE A 101 -5.45 -9.59 12.17
C ILE A 101 -5.74 -11.06 12.48
N ASP A 102 -7.02 -11.41 12.56
CA ASP A 102 -7.51 -12.73 13.00
C ASP A 102 -6.83 -13.26 14.27
N GLY A 103 -6.68 -12.41 15.29
CA GLY A 103 -6.09 -12.75 16.59
C GLY A 103 -4.56 -12.94 16.59
N LYS A 104 -3.88 -12.63 15.49
CA LYS A 104 -2.41 -12.69 15.39
C LYS A 104 -1.83 -11.28 15.33
N ASN A 105 -0.72 -11.06 16.04
CA ASN A 105 -0.05 -9.77 16.15
C ASN A 105 1.12 -9.65 15.17
N PHE A 106 1.20 -8.49 14.53
CA PHE A 106 2.22 -8.17 13.53
C PHE A 106 2.68 -6.72 13.69
N GLU A 107 3.84 -6.43 13.12
CA GLU A 107 4.32 -5.06 12.92
C GLU A 107 4.69 -4.83 11.47
N LEU A 108 4.33 -3.65 10.96
CA LEU A 108 4.78 -3.11 9.69
C LEU A 108 5.93 -2.14 9.96
N GLU A 109 7.14 -2.54 9.58
CA GLU A 109 8.34 -1.71 9.64
C GLU A 109 8.59 -1.07 8.27
N MET A 110 8.80 0.26 8.24
CA MET A 110 9.25 1.00 7.06
C MET A 110 10.39 1.94 7.44
N SER A 111 11.15 2.43 6.44
CA SER A 111 12.36 3.26 6.59
C SER A 111 13.53 2.59 7.30
N ASN A 112 13.31 1.95 8.45
CA ASN A 112 14.27 1.11 9.15
C ASN A 112 13.57 -0.13 9.67
N SER A 113 14.25 -1.27 9.60
CA SER A 113 13.79 -2.52 10.20
C SER A 113 14.56 -2.78 11.49
N GLU A 114 13.88 -2.79 12.62
CA GLU A 114 14.48 -3.21 13.90
C GLU A 114 14.80 -4.70 13.85
N LYS A 115 13.88 -5.49 13.26
CA LYS A 115 14.05 -6.93 13.11
C LYS A 115 15.31 -7.31 12.33
N LEU A 116 15.57 -6.61 11.22
CA LEU A 116 16.70 -6.90 10.31
C LEU A 116 17.93 -6.02 10.57
N LYS A 117 17.84 -5.02 11.45
CA LYS A 117 18.92 -4.07 11.77
C LYS A 117 19.47 -3.37 10.52
N THR A 118 18.59 -3.00 9.60
CA THR A 118 18.97 -2.36 8.33
C THR A 118 18.00 -1.25 7.95
N LYS A 119 18.50 -0.30 7.17
CA LYS A 119 17.68 0.71 6.50
C LYS A 119 16.91 0.07 5.34
N LEU A 120 15.68 0.53 5.13
CA LEU A 120 14.81 0.13 4.03
C LEU A 120 14.70 1.27 3.01
N SER A 121 14.54 0.92 1.73
CA SER A 121 14.20 1.88 0.68
C SER A 121 12.77 2.40 0.85
N GLU A 122 12.41 3.51 0.18
CA GLU A 122 11.09 4.13 0.31
C GLU A 122 9.93 3.19 -0.07
N ASN A 123 10.18 2.24 -0.97
CA ASN A 123 9.22 1.25 -1.44
C ASN A 123 9.46 -0.14 -0.86
N GLU A 124 10.11 -0.22 0.31
CA GLU A 124 10.38 -1.47 1.02
C GLU A 124 9.73 -1.44 2.41
N PHE A 125 9.17 -2.57 2.81
CA PHE A 125 8.72 -2.80 4.19
C PHE A 125 9.16 -4.18 4.68
N VAL A 126 9.04 -4.39 5.98
CA VAL A 126 9.13 -5.72 6.61
C VAL A 126 7.86 -5.95 7.43
N ILE A 127 7.26 -7.14 7.28
CA ILE A 127 6.24 -7.62 8.22
C ILE A 127 6.93 -8.50 9.25
N VAL A 128 6.89 -8.07 10.51
CA VAL A 128 7.37 -8.84 11.65
C VAL A 128 6.19 -9.59 12.25
N LYS A 129 6.34 -10.90 12.42
CA LYS A 129 5.38 -11.74 13.15
C LYS A 129 5.85 -11.84 14.61
N LYS A 130 4.97 -11.47 15.55
CA LYS A 130 5.26 -11.53 17.00
C LYS A 130 4.99 -12.91 17.58
#